data_AF-A0A534RMN8-F1
#
_entry.id   AF-A0A534RMN8-F1
#
_cell.length_a   1.000
_cell.length_b   1.000
_cell.length_c   1.000
_cell.angle_alpha   90.00
_cell.angle_beta   90.00
_cell.angle_gamma   90.00
#
_symmetry.space_group_name_H-M   'P 1'
#
loop_
_entity.id
_entity.type
_entity.pdbx_description
1 polymer ?
#
loop_
_entity_poly.entity_id
_entity_poly.type
_entity_poly.pdbx_seq_one_letter_code
_entity_poly.pdbx_strand_id
1 'polypeptide(L)'
;MSTPTPEIRVGLIGCGRIAGVHRRYLQTTPGVRIVGVCDMDLERARAFGAEAGAEEVCRDAADLLRLPLDAVHVLTPPSSHAETAIAALERGVHVLVEKPMATTAAAAERMQAAAVTAGRILSVDHNRLFDPVILQARQLVAAGAIGNLLSVEAYQGVNVQEGGPAAAPLAMWLNLGPHPLYLLRAFVGEIAEWQAVGGPMGELRAVLRGSQALGFLCFSPGATPYLNALTLRGTKATLHIDLNTMTLLRQRPRRLPSMLTKAALNIDQAAQLVASTVRTSWRVATRRMGTYPGIGAVIRGFHAAVQNQGQPPVSAADGRVVVELLEQLWTRTHDGRATVTRPRPTAPRPSSNGSTVLVTGASGFLGQHVLAALRERGHHVRAMVRFPRLSEEWQDVEEVVAALGDDASIAQALEGVDAVVHCAARVARSGNRADFFRDNVSGTSHLLAAAAAAGVKR
;
A
#
# COMPACT_ATOMS: atom_id res chain seq x y z
N MET A 1 -5.89 -33.27 -36.92
CA MET A 1 -5.22 -33.60 -35.65
C MET A 1 -4.49 -32.35 -35.20
N SER A 2 -4.96 -31.69 -34.14
CA SER A 2 -4.28 -30.53 -33.56
C SER A 2 -2.92 -31.01 -33.07
N THR A 3 -1.84 -30.35 -33.48
CA THR A 3 -0.50 -30.61 -32.93
C THR A 3 -0.56 -30.47 -31.40
N PRO A 4 0.00 -31.42 -30.63
CA PRO A 4 0.04 -31.28 -29.18
C PRO A 4 0.79 -30.00 -28.84
N THR A 5 0.15 -29.15 -28.05
CA THR A 5 0.75 -27.91 -27.55
C THR A 5 1.99 -28.30 -26.75
N PRO A 6 3.17 -27.69 -27.00
CA PRO A 6 4.39 -28.06 -26.29
C PRO A 6 4.20 -27.89 -24.78
N GLU A 7 4.58 -28.92 -24.03
CA GLU A 7 4.47 -28.97 -22.57
C GLU A 7 5.44 -27.97 -21.92
N ILE A 8 4.95 -27.14 -21.00
CA ILE A 8 5.76 -26.16 -20.27
C ILE A 8 6.48 -26.84 -19.11
N ARG A 9 7.81 -26.75 -19.13
CA ARG A 9 8.72 -27.29 -18.10
C ARG A 9 8.93 -26.26 -17.00
N VAL A 10 8.55 -26.62 -15.78
CA VAL A 10 8.52 -25.70 -14.64
C VAL A 10 9.49 -26.15 -13.55
N GLY A 11 10.30 -25.20 -13.07
CA GLY A 11 11.08 -25.35 -11.85
C GLY A 11 10.41 -24.68 -10.65
N LEU A 12 10.54 -25.25 -9.45
CA LEU A 12 10.07 -24.64 -8.21
C LEU A 12 11.26 -24.28 -7.31
N ILE A 13 11.42 -23.01 -6.96
CA ILE A 13 12.49 -22.52 -6.10
C ILE A 13 11.90 -22.15 -4.74
N GLY A 14 12.29 -22.88 -3.70
CA GLY A 14 11.70 -22.84 -2.36
C GLY A 14 10.63 -23.92 -2.18
N CYS A 15 10.87 -24.87 -1.28
CA CYS A 15 10.01 -26.02 -1.01
C CYS A 15 9.25 -25.86 0.32
N GLY A 16 8.87 -24.62 0.66
CA GLY A 16 8.14 -24.28 1.88
C GLY A 16 6.63 -24.56 1.80
N ARG A 17 5.88 -24.09 2.81
CA ARG A 17 4.43 -24.33 2.94
C ARG A 17 3.63 -23.92 1.69
N ILE A 18 3.97 -22.77 1.09
CA ILE A 18 3.26 -22.25 -0.08
C ILE A 18 3.53 -23.09 -1.34
N ALA A 19 4.73 -23.68 -1.44
CA ALA A 19 5.09 -24.57 -2.55
C ALA A 19 4.16 -25.78 -2.66
N GLY A 20 3.67 -26.30 -1.54
CA GLY A 20 2.65 -27.36 -1.53
C GLY A 20 1.35 -26.96 -2.24
N VAL A 21 0.96 -25.69 -2.16
CA VAL A 21 -0.23 -25.16 -2.86
C VAL A 21 0.05 -25.01 -4.35
N HIS A 22 1.21 -24.46 -4.73
CA HIS A 22 1.61 -24.33 -6.14
C HIS A 22 1.73 -25.69 -6.81
N ARG A 23 2.38 -26.68 -6.16
CA ARG A 23 2.49 -28.07 -6.64
C ARG A 23 1.13 -28.65 -7.01
N ARG A 24 0.15 -28.56 -6.10
CA ARG A 24 -1.20 -29.11 -6.32
C ARG A 24 -1.89 -28.47 -7.52
N TYR A 25 -1.76 -27.15 -7.68
CA TYR A 25 -2.35 -26.47 -8.83
C TYR A 25 -1.62 -26.78 -10.13
N LEU A 26 -0.29 -26.86 -10.11
CA LEU A 26 0.52 -27.25 -11.26
C LEU A 26 0.18 -28.66 -11.76
N GLN A 27 0.07 -29.63 -10.85
CA GLN A 27 -0.30 -31.02 -11.16
C GLN A 27 -1.70 -31.15 -11.81
N THR A 28 -2.57 -30.15 -11.64
CA THR A 28 -3.90 -30.11 -12.25
C THR A 28 -3.99 -29.13 -13.43
N THR A 29 -2.89 -28.49 -13.81
CA THR A 29 -2.83 -27.54 -14.94
C THR A 29 -2.39 -28.28 -16.20
N PRO A 30 -3.23 -28.40 -17.24
CA PRO A 30 -2.87 -29.12 -18.46
C PRO A 30 -1.68 -28.51 -19.19
N GLY A 31 -0.81 -29.36 -19.75
CA GLY A 31 0.35 -28.91 -20.55
C GLY A 31 1.47 -28.30 -19.71
N VAL A 32 1.56 -28.65 -18.42
CA VAL A 32 2.60 -28.20 -17.50
C VAL A 32 3.19 -29.40 -16.76
N ARG A 33 4.52 -29.48 -16.72
CA ARG A 33 5.27 -30.51 -15.98
C ARG A 33 6.29 -29.88 -15.06
N ILE A 34 6.35 -30.36 -13.82
CA ILE A 34 7.39 -29.97 -12.86
C ILE A 34 8.64 -30.80 -13.18
N VAL A 35 9.71 -30.13 -13.61
CA VAL A 35 10.97 -30.81 -14.00
C VAL A 35 11.96 -30.86 -12.85
N GLY A 36 12.01 -29.81 -12.04
CA GLY A 36 12.93 -29.79 -10.90
C GLY A 36 12.47 -28.89 -9.77
N VAL A 37 13.02 -29.15 -8.59
CA VAL A 37 12.77 -28.37 -7.38
C VAL A 37 14.08 -28.00 -6.71
N CYS A 38 14.09 -26.87 -6.01
CA CYS A 38 15.26 -26.39 -5.30
C CYS A 38 14.91 -25.90 -3.90
N ASP A 39 15.74 -26.26 -2.92
CA ASP A 39 15.72 -25.68 -1.58
C ASP A 39 17.10 -25.82 -0.91
N MET A 40 17.50 -24.83 -0.12
CA MET A 40 18.75 -24.88 0.67
C MET A 40 18.76 -26.07 1.64
N ASP A 41 17.57 -26.43 2.15
CA ASP A 41 17.31 -27.66 2.89
C ASP A 41 17.06 -28.81 1.91
N LEU A 42 18.10 -29.60 1.65
CA LEU A 42 18.07 -30.66 0.65
C LEU A 42 17.12 -31.81 1.04
N GLU A 43 16.90 -32.06 2.33
CA GLU A 43 15.93 -33.07 2.78
C GLU A 43 14.51 -32.62 2.47
N ARG A 44 14.20 -31.35 2.77
CA ARG A 44 12.93 -30.74 2.36
C ARG A 44 12.73 -30.76 0.84
N ALA A 45 13.78 -30.43 0.07
CA ALA A 45 13.73 -30.46 -1.38
C ALA A 45 13.45 -31.88 -1.91
N ARG A 46 14.09 -32.92 -1.36
CA ARG A 46 13.89 -34.32 -1.76
C ARG A 46 12.47 -34.80 -1.44
N ALA A 47 11.97 -34.53 -0.23
CA ALA A 47 10.61 -34.90 0.16
C ALA A 47 9.57 -34.23 -0.75
N PHE A 48 9.72 -32.92 -0.97
CA PHE A 48 8.83 -32.16 -1.85
C PHE A 48 8.95 -32.60 -3.31
N GLY A 49 10.16 -32.89 -3.81
CA GLY A 49 10.41 -33.37 -5.16
C GLY A 49 9.75 -34.71 -5.45
N ALA A 50 9.83 -35.66 -4.51
CA ALA A 50 9.14 -36.94 -4.60
C ALA A 50 7.61 -36.76 -4.68
N GLU A 51 7.06 -35.85 -3.86
CA GLU A 51 5.65 -35.48 -3.88
C GLU A 51 5.23 -34.76 -5.19
N ALA A 52 6.13 -33.99 -5.78
CA ALA A 52 5.89 -33.22 -7.00
C ALA A 52 6.05 -34.07 -8.27
N GLY A 53 6.74 -35.21 -8.19
CA GLY A 53 7.18 -35.98 -9.35
C GLY A 53 8.29 -35.26 -10.12
N ALA A 54 9.11 -34.47 -9.44
CA ALA A 54 10.22 -33.75 -10.04
C ALA A 54 11.38 -34.71 -10.35
N GLU A 55 11.97 -34.56 -11.54
CA GLU A 55 13.09 -35.39 -12.00
C GLU A 55 14.39 -34.99 -11.32
N GLU A 56 14.55 -33.69 -11.06
CA GLU A 56 15.77 -33.11 -10.51
C GLU A 56 15.52 -32.41 -9.17
N VAL A 57 16.43 -32.63 -8.22
CA VAL A 57 16.41 -31.99 -6.91
C VAL A 57 17.72 -31.28 -6.69
N CYS A 58 17.67 -29.95 -6.63
CA CYS A 58 18.83 -29.09 -6.46
C CYS A 58 18.87 -28.47 -5.07
N ARG A 59 20.07 -28.16 -4.59
CA ARG A 59 20.23 -27.31 -3.40
C ARG A 59 20.14 -25.83 -3.75
N ASP A 60 20.77 -25.45 -4.85
CA ASP A 60 20.94 -24.05 -5.26
C ASP A 60 20.12 -23.72 -6.51
N ALA A 61 19.53 -22.53 -6.52
CA ALA A 61 18.69 -22.07 -7.63
C ALA A 61 19.49 -22.02 -8.95
N ALA A 62 20.78 -21.70 -8.87
CA ALA A 62 21.68 -21.67 -10.02
C ALA A 62 21.78 -23.05 -10.71
N ASP A 63 21.79 -24.14 -9.96
CA ASP A 63 21.85 -25.50 -10.52
C ASP A 63 20.53 -25.85 -11.20
N LEU A 64 19.40 -25.53 -10.55
CA LEU A 64 18.07 -25.73 -11.12
C LEU A 64 17.91 -24.95 -12.44
N LEU A 65 18.41 -23.71 -12.50
CA LEU A 65 18.35 -22.85 -13.69
C LEU A 65 19.29 -23.30 -14.83
N ARG A 66 20.12 -24.33 -14.65
CA ARG A 66 20.83 -24.99 -15.77
C ARG A 66 19.97 -26.02 -16.48
N LEU A 67 18.87 -26.47 -15.86
CA LEU A 67 17.92 -27.36 -16.51
C LEU A 67 17.20 -26.63 -17.65
N PRO A 68 16.70 -27.36 -18.65
CA PRO A 68 15.98 -26.76 -19.74
C PRO A 68 14.55 -26.43 -19.28
N LEU A 69 14.38 -25.28 -18.64
CA LEU A 69 13.12 -24.79 -18.07
C LEU A 69 12.50 -23.71 -18.96
N ASP A 70 11.18 -23.70 -19.05
CA ASP A 70 10.43 -22.64 -19.72
C ASP A 70 9.95 -21.60 -18.69
N ALA A 71 9.62 -22.04 -17.47
CA ALA A 71 9.24 -21.14 -16.38
C ALA A 71 9.76 -21.61 -15.00
N VAL A 72 9.80 -20.70 -14.04
CA VAL A 72 10.01 -21.01 -12.63
C VAL A 72 8.99 -20.32 -11.74
N HIS A 73 8.64 -20.97 -10.63
CA HIS A 73 7.98 -20.30 -9.51
C HIS A 73 9.01 -20.00 -8.41
N VAL A 74 9.12 -18.73 -8.02
CA VAL A 74 9.96 -18.27 -6.92
C VAL A 74 9.09 -18.16 -5.66
N LEU A 75 9.26 -19.13 -4.76
CA LEU A 75 8.41 -19.40 -3.59
C LEU A 75 9.23 -19.32 -2.28
N THR A 76 10.34 -18.59 -2.32
CA THR A 76 11.28 -18.41 -1.21
C THR A 76 10.82 -17.29 -0.27
N PRO A 77 11.56 -16.97 0.80
CA PRO A 77 11.31 -15.77 1.58
C PRO A 77 11.55 -14.48 0.76
N PRO A 78 10.83 -13.37 1.06
CA PRO A 78 10.85 -12.16 0.24
C PRO A 78 12.22 -11.53 -0.02
N SER A 79 13.15 -11.67 0.92
CA SER A 79 14.52 -11.13 0.81
C SER A 79 15.32 -11.71 -0.37
N SER A 80 14.92 -12.89 -0.88
CA SER A 80 15.61 -13.58 -1.96
C SER A 80 14.90 -13.49 -3.32
N HIS A 81 13.68 -12.92 -3.36
CA HIS A 81 12.86 -12.89 -4.57
C HIS A 81 13.55 -12.19 -5.74
N ALA A 82 14.12 -11.00 -5.49
CA ALA A 82 14.68 -10.16 -6.55
C ALA A 82 15.84 -10.83 -7.28
N GLU A 83 16.88 -11.25 -6.54
CA GLU A 83 18.06 -11.86 -7.14
C GLU A 83 17.71 -13.20 -7.82
N THR A 84 16.83 -14.01 -7.22
CA THR A 84 16.40 -15.29 -7.79
C THR A 84 15.62 -15.09 -9.09
N ALA A 85 14.67 -14.14 -9.11
CA ALA A 85 13.87 -13.85 -10.28
C ALA A 85 14.71 -13.26 -11.41
N ILE A 86 15.61 -12.31 -11.10
CA ILE A 86 16.52 -11.71 -12.09
C ILE A 86 17.41 -12.79 -12.72
N ALA A 87 18.04 -13.64 -11.92
CA ALA A 87 18.88 -14.73 -12.43
C ALA A 87 18.11 -15.69 -13.36
N ALA A 88 16.84 -15.98 -13.06
CA ALA A 88 16.00 -16.80 -13.94
C ALA A 88 15.66 -16.08 -15.26
N LEU A 89 15.30 -14.79 -15.19
CA LEU A 89 14.98 -13.99 -16.37
C LEU A 89 16.19 -13.85 -17.30
N GLU A 90 17.39 -13.62 -16.76
CA GLU A 90 18.65 -13.55 -17.51
C GLU A 90 18.99 -14.86 -18.25
N ARG A 91 18.48 -15.99 -17.76
CA ARG A 91 18.57 -17.30 -18.43
C ARG A 91 17.49 -17.51 -19.49
N GLY A 92 16.64 -16.52 -19.73
CA GLY A 92 15.53 -16.60 -20.67
C GLY A 92 14.35 -17.42 -20.15
N VAL A 93 14.20 -17.56 -18.83
CA VAL A 93 13.13 -18.33 -18.18
C VAL A 93 12.02 -17.38 -17.70
N HIS A 94 10.76 -17.76 -17.90
CA HIS A 94 9.61 -17.00 -17.38
C HIS A 94 9.49 -17.15 -15.85
N VAL A 95 9.01 -16.13 -15.14
CA VAL A 95 8.96 -16.13 -13.67
C VAL A 95 7.57 -15.81 -13.14
N LEU A 96 7.05 -16.66 -12.25
CA LEU A 96 5.99 -16.32 -11.30
C LEU A 96 6.62 -16.19 -9.91
N VAL A 97 6.52 -15.02 -9.31
CA VAL A 97 7.10 -14.75 -7.98
C VAL A 97 5.99 -14.59 -6.94
N GLU A 98 6.18 -15.17 -5.75
CA GLU A 98 5.30 -14.94 -4.62
C GLU A 98 5.33 -13.48 -4.15
N LYS A 99 4.29 -13.07 -3.42
CA LYS A 99 4.20 -11.71 -2.86
C LYS A 99 4.97 -11.60 -1.54
N PRO A 100 5.48 -10.41 -1.18
CA PRO A 100 5.63 -9.24 -2.07
C PRO A 100 6.67 -9.53 -3.16
N MET A 101 6.51 -8.90 -4.33
CA MET A 101 7.42 -9.06 -5.47
C MET A 101 8.89 -8.81 -5.08
N ALA A 102 9.13 -7.78 -4.27
CA ALA A 102 10.42 -7.47 -3.67
C ALA A 102 10.21 -6.75 -2.32
N THR A 103 11.29 -6.58 -1.55
CA THR A 103 11.27 -5.87 -0.26
C THR A 103 11.48 -4.36 -0.39
N THR A 104 11.95 -3.87 -1.54
CA THR A 104 12.17 -2.43 -1.81
C THR A 104 11.73 -2.08 -3.24
N ALA A 105 11.37 -0.82 -3.48
CA ALA A 105 11.00 -0.32 -4.80
C ALA A 105 12.14 -0.51 -5.81
N ALA A 106 13.37 -0.18 -5.41
CA ALA A 106 14.55 -0.32 -6.26
C ALA A 106 14.79 -1.79 -6.69
N ALA A 107 14.55 -2.76 -5.80
CA ALA A 107 14.65 -4.16 -6.16
C ALA A 107 13.52 -4.59 -7.12
N ALA A 108 12.29 -4.11 -6.92
CA ALA A 108 11.19 -4.37 -7.84
C ALA A 108 11.42 -3.75 -9.24
N GLU A 109 12.02 -2.57 -9.30
CA GLU A 109 12.42 -1.92 -10.55
C GLU A 109 13.47 -2.75 -11.31
N ARG A 110 14.51 -3.25 -10.62
CA ARG A 110 15.49 -4.15 -11.23
C ARG A 110 14.85 -5.42 -11.80
N MET A 111 13.92 -6.03 -11.06
CA MET A 111 13.20 -7.22 -11.55
C MET A 111 12.37 -6.91 -12.80
N GLN A 112 11.66 -5.78 -12.83
CA GLN A 112 10.90 -5.35 -14.00
C GLN A 112 11.83 -5.09 -15.20
N ALA A 113 12.95 -4.40 -14.99
CA ALA A 113 13.92 -4.11 -16.03
C ALA A 113 14.52 -5.40 -16.61
N ALA A 114 14.88 -6.36 -15.76
CA ALA A 114 15.37 -7.67 -16.19
C ALA A 114 14.34 -8.42 -17.06
N ALA A 115 13.06 -8.37 -16.68
CA ALA A 115 11.99 -9.01 -17.45
C ALA A 115 11.82 -8.39 -18.84
N VAL A 116 11.89 -7.05 -18.92
CA VAL A 116 11.85 -6.31 -20.19
C VAL A 116 13.04 -6.66 -21.06
N THR A 117 14.27 -6.60 -20.51
CA THR A 117 15.51 -6.91 -21.23
C THR A 117 15.53 -8.34 -21.77
N ALA A 118 15.08 -9.31 -20.96
CA ALA A 118 15.03 -10.71 -21.37
C ALA A 118 13.90 -11.01 -22.38
N GLY A 119 12.93 -10.11 -22.55
CA GLY A 119 11.70 -10.40 -23.28
C GLY A 119 10.95 -11.58 -22.66
N ARG A 120 10.91 -11.65 -21.33
CA ARG A 120 10.27 -12.73 -20.57
C ARG A 120 9.23 -12.20 -19.60
N ILE A 121 8.15 -12.96 -19.47
CA ILE A 121 7.08 -12.71 -18.51
C ILE A 121 7.62 -12.82 -17.08
N LEU A 122 7.42 -11.76 -16.30
CA LEU A 122 7.46 -11.77 -14.85
C LEU A 122 6.06 -11.43 -14.33
N SER A 123 5.48 -12.34 -13.54
CA SER A 123 4.18 -12.18 -12.89
C SER A 123 4.30 -12.32 -11.37
N VAL A 124 3.43 -11.63 -10.65
CA VAL A 124 3.40 -11.62 -9.17
C VAL A 124 2.14 -12.30 -8.67
N ASP A 125 2.25 -13.16 -7.66
CA ASP A 125 1.09 -13.83 -7.07
C ASP A 125 0.26 -12.90 -6.16
N HIS A 126 -0.50 -11.99 -6.79
CA HIS A 126 -1.56 -11.23 -6.14
C HIS A 126 -2.89 -12.00 -6.13
N ASN A 127 -2.85 -13.25 -5.65
CA ASN A 127 -3.95 -14.21 -5.63
C ASN A 127 -5.34 -13.66 -5.27
N ARG A 128 -5.48 -12.78 -4.26
CA ARG A 128 -6.81 -12.32 -3.82
C ARG A 128 -7.56 -11.51 -4.87
N LEU A 129 -6.87 -10.98 -5.90
CA LEU A 129 -7.54 -10.39 -7.07
C LEU A 129 -8.47 -11.39 -7.78
N PHE A 130 -8.19 -12.67 -7.63
CA PHE A 130 -8.88 -13.78 -8.26
C PHE A 130 -9.76 -14.57 -7.28
N ASP A 131 -9.92 -14.09 -6.05
CA ASP A 131 -10.90 -14.69 -5.14
C ASP A 131 -12.31 -14.52 -5.71
N PRO A 132 -13.18 -15.55 -5.59
CA PRO A 132 -14.50 -15.53 -6.24
C PRO A 132 -15.34 -14.30 -5.89
N VAL A 133 -15.26 -13.80 -4.67
CA VAL A 133 -15.99 -12.60 -4.23
C VAL A 133 -15.43 -11.32 -4.83
N ILE A 134 -14.13 -11.23 -5.06
CA ILE A 134 -13.50 -10.08 -5.72
C ILE A 134 -13.83 -10.08 -7.21
N LEU A 135 -13.76 -11.25 -7.87
CA LEU A 135 -14.21 -11.40 -9.26
C LEU A 135 -15.70 -11.01 -9.41
N GLN A 136 -16.55 -11.45 -8.49
CA GLN A 136 -17.96 -11.07 -8.46
C GLN A 136 -18.15 -9.56 -8.26
N ALA A 137 -17.39 -8.94 -7.36
CA ALA A 137 -17.43 -7.50 -7.15
C ALA A 137 -17.03 -6.72 -8.40
N ARG A 138 -15.94 -7.12 -9.07
CA ARG A 138 -15.50 -6.53 -10.35
C ARG A 138 -16.58 -6.63 -11.43
N GLN A 139 -17.24 -7.78 -11.55
CA GLN A 139 -18.36 -7.96 -12.48
C GLN A 139 -19.53 -7.02 -12.16
N LEU A 140 -19.91 -6.88 -10.89
CA LEU A 140 -20.99 -5.97 -10.47
C LEU A 140 -20.66 -4.50 -10.75
N VAL A 141 -19.40 -4.09 -10.52
CA VAL A 141 -18.91 -2.75 -10.81
C VAL A 141 -18.94 -2.50 -12.32
N ALA A 142 -18.37 -3.41 -13.12
CA ALA A 142 -18.33 -3.31 -14.57
C ALA A 142 -19.73 -3.28 -15.21
N ALA A 143 -20.69 -4.03 -14.65
CA ALA A 143 -22.09 -4.02 -15.08
C ALA A 143 -22.87 -2.77 -14.64
N GLY A 144 -22.24 -1.80 -13.96
CA GLY A 144 -22.89 -0.59 -13.46
C GLY A 144 -23.90 -0.85 -12.33
N ALA A 145 -23.84 -2.03 -11.69
CA ALA A 145 -24.82 -2.47 -10.70
C ALA A 145 -24.78 -1.63 -9.41
N ILE A 146 -23.66 -0.94 -9.15
CA ILE A 146 -23.50 -0.01 -8.03
C ILE A 146 -23.55 1.46 -8.44
N GLY A 147 -23.78 1.75 -9.73
CA GLY A 147 -23.65 3.10 -10.28
C GLY A 147 -22.17 3.51 -10.38
N ASN A 148 -21.89 4.81 -10.22
CA ASN A 148 -20.54 5.32 -10.21
C ASN A 148 -19.88 4.95 -8.89
N LEU A 149 -18.70 4.34 -8.93
CA LEU A 149 -17.90 4.07 -7.74
C LEU A 149 -17.40 5.39 -7.15
N LEU A 150 -17.64 5.62 -5.87
CA LEU A 150 -17.27 6.84 -5.16
C LEU A 150 -16.05 6.60 -4.27
N SER A 151 -16.07 5.49 -3.53
CA SER A 151 -14.94 5.11 -2.68
C SER A 151 -14.82 3.61 -2.44
N VAL A 152 -13.60 3.21 -2.09
CA VAL A 152 -13.21 1.85 -1.73
C VAL A 152 -12.47 1.91 -0.40
N GLU A 153 -12.95 1.16 0.57
CA GLU A 153 -12.28 0.99 1.86
C GLU A 153 -11.75 -0.44 1.95
N ALA A 154 -10.46 -0.61 2.21
CA ALA A 154 -9.81 -1.89 2.40
C ALA A 154 -9.29 -1.99 3.83
N TYR A 155 -9.75 -3.00 4.56
CA TYR A 155 -9.34 -3.28 5.93
C TYR A 155 -8.57 -4.60 5.98
N GLN A 156 -7.37 -4.56 6.55
CA GLN A 156 -6.47 -5.69 6.73
C GLN A 156 -6.06 -5.78 8.21
N GLY A 157 -6.68 -6.71 8.92
CA GLY A 157 -6.25 -7.17 10.24
C GLY A 157 -5.25 -8.30 10.12
N VAL A 158 -4.73 -8.77 11.26
CA VAL A 158 -3.80 -9.90 11.28
C VAL A 158 -4.28 -10.98 12.25
N ASN A 159 -4.30 -12.22 11.77
CA ASN A 159 -4.61 -13.36 12.61
C ASN A 159 -3.40 -13.74 13.46
N VAL A 160 -3.31 -13.19 14.66
CA VAL A 160 -2.24 -13.49 15.64
C VAL A 160 -2.25 -14.94 16.15
N GLN A 161 -3.31 -15.72 15.88
CA GLN A 161 -3.41 -17.12 16.31
C GLN A 161 -2.81 -18.11 15.29
N GLU A 162 -2.82 -17.80 14.00
CA GLU A 162 -2.28 -18.66 12.92
C GLU A 162 -0.84 -18.33 12.53
N GLY A 163 -0.27 -17.24 13.06
CA GLY A 163 1.12 -16.86 12.90
C GLY A 163 1.58 -16.25 14.21
N GLY A 164 2.51 -16.93 14.90
CA GLY A 164 2.82 -16.75 16.31
C GLY A 164 3.00 -15.31 16.79
N PRO A 165 2.78 -15.07 18.10
CA PRO A 165 2.99 -13.74 18.67
C PRO A 165 4.47 -13.34 18.53
N ALA A 166 4.72 -12.06 18.24
CA ALA A 166 6.02 -11.35 18.23
C ALA A 166 6.74 -11.10 16.88
N ALA A 167 6.09 -11.20 15.72
CA ALA A 167 6.68 -10.62 14.50
C ALA A 167 6.72 -9.08 14.60
N ALA A 168 7.85 -8.46 14.26
CA ALA A 168 7.97 -7.01 14.25
C ALA A 168 6.93 -6.39 13.28
N PRO A 169 6.34 -5.22 13.59
CA PRO A 169 5.33 -4.57 12.76
C PRO A 169 5.68 -4.48 11.26
N LEU A 170 6.95 -4.18 10.95
CA LEU A 170 7.44 -4.14 9.57
C LEU A 170 7.32 -5.50 8.85
N ALA A 171 7.67 -6.59 9.52
CA ALA A 171 7.58 -7.92 8.92
C ALA A 171 6.11 -8.30 8.62
N MET A 172 5.18 -7.93 9.50
CA MET A 172 3.75 -8.12 9.27
C MET A 172 3.27 -7.27 8.08
N TRP A 173 3.70 -6.01 8.00
CA TRP A 173 3.37 -5.11 6.91
C TRP A 173 3.90 -5.60 5.57
N LEU A 174 5.18 -6.00 5.49
CA LEU A 174 5.77 -6.52 4.26
C LEU A 174 5.04 -7.78 3.76
N ASN A 175 4.61 -8.64 4.68
CA ASN A 175 3.91 -9.87 4.32
C ASN A 175 2.44 -9.65 3.94
N LEU A 176 1.70 -8.81 4.69
CA LEU A 176 0.24 -8.70 4.59
C LEU A 176 -0.25 -7.41 3.95
N GLY A 177 0.53 -6.34 4.00
CA GLY A 177 0.26 -5.03 3.38
C GLY A 177 0.05 -5.06 1.86
N PRO A 178 0.70 -5.95 1.07
CA PRO A 178 0.42 -6.03 -0.37
C PRO A 178 -1.06 -6.33 -0.68
N HIS A 179 -1.71 -7.19 0.13
CA HIS A 179 -3.09 -7.64 -0.10
C HIS A 179 -4.10 -6.49 -0.22
N PRO A 180 -4.28 -5.63 0.78
CA PRO A 180 -5.21 -4.52 0.67
C PRO A 180 -4.77 -3.49 -0.38
N LEU A 181 -3.46 -3.31 -0.63
CA LEU A 181 -2.97 -2.34 -1.63
C LEU A 181 -3.34 -2.74 -3.06
N TYR A 182 -3.04 -3.98 -3.48
CA TYR A 182 -3.42 -4.41 -4.83
C TYR A 182 -4.93 -4.54 -5.00
N LEU A 183 -5.67 -4.91 -3.93
CA LEU A 183 -7.13 -4.99 -3.97
C LEU A 183 -7.74 -3.60 -4.12
N LEU A 184 -7.23 -2.60 -3.38
CA LEU A 184 -7.69 -1.23 -3.48
C LEU A 184 -7.40 -0.67 -4.89
N ARG A 185 -6.17 -0.83 -5.41
CA ARG A 185 -5.78 -0.42 -6.77
C ARG A 185 -6.67 -1.03 -7.86
N ALA A 186 -7.09 -2.29 -7.70
CA ALA A 186 -7.96 -2.96 -8.67
C ALA A 186 -9.33 -2.28 -8.86
N PHE A 187 -9.77 -1.44 -7.92
CA PHE A 187 -11.04 -0.71 -7.99
C PHE A 187 -10.88 0.81 -8.09
N VAL A 188 -9.89 1.40 -7.42
CA VAL A 188 -9.69 2.87 -7.47
C VAL A 188 -8.92 3.32 -8.71
N GLY A 189 -8.28 2.40 -9.43
CA GLY A 189 -7.42 2.70 -10.57
C GLY A 189 -6.01 3.16 -10.15
N GLU A 190 -5.41 3.99 -11.00
CA GLU A 190 -4.07 4.55 -10.75
C GLU A 190 -4.11 5.53 -9.59
N ILE A 191 -3.21 5.38 -8.63
CA ILE A 191 -3.14 6.23 -7.44
C ILE A 191 -2.19 7.38 -7.74
N ALA A 192 -2.72 8.60 -7.76
CA ALA A 192 -1.95 9.81 -8.01
C ALA A 192 -1.42 10.46 -6.72
N GLU A 193 -2.24 10.44 -5.66
CA GLU A 193 -1.95 11.10 -4.39
C GLU A 193 -2.36 10.20 -3.23
N TRP A 194 -1.65 10.31 -2.11
CA TRP A 194 -2.05 9.66 -0.87
C TRP A 194 -1.56 10.42 0.35
N GLN A 195 -2.25 10.23 1.46
CA GLN A 195 -1.83 10.68 2.78
C GLN A 195 -1.96 9.52 3.75
N ALA A 196 -1.01 9.38 4.67
CA ALA A 196 -1.02 8.30 5.63
C ALA A 196 -0.63 8.77 7.02
N VAL A 197 -1.18 8.09 8.03
CA VAL A 197 -0.92 8.30 9.44
C VAL A 197 -0.61 6.95 10.07
N GLY A 198 0.50 6.89 10.81
CA GLY A 198 0.85 5.77 11.65
C GLY A 198 0.19 5.87 13.02
N GLY A 199 0.03 4.73 13.68
CA GLY A 199 -0.52 4.65 15.02
C GLY A 199 0.24 3.63 15.88
N PRO A 200 -0.20 3.43 17.12
CA PRO A 200 0.42 2.45 18.01
C PRO A 200 0.37 1.04 17.42
N MET A 201 1.29 0.17 17.85
CA MET A 201 1.32 -1.26 17.49
C MET A 201 1.41 -1.57 15.99
N GLY A 202 1.88 -0.64 15.15
CA GLY A 202 1.96 -0.87 13.70
C GLY A 202 0.68 -0.51 12.94
N GLU A 203 -0.25 0.20 13.58
CA GLU A 203 -1.44 0.73 12.90
C GLU A 203 -1.04 1.67 11.76
N LEU A 204 -1.71 1.52 10.62
CA LEU A 204 -1.52 2.37 9.46
C LEU A 204 -2.89 2.69 8.85
N ARG A 205 -3.12 3.98 8.62
CA ARG A 205 -4.30 4.51 7.94
C ARG A 205 -3.85 5.35 6.76
N ALA A 206 -4.43 5.14 5.59
CA ALA A 206 -4.15 5.98 4.43
C ALA A 206 -5.41 6.35 3.66
N VAL A 207 -5.42 7.55 3.10
CA VAL A 207 -6.41 8.02 2.12
C VAL A 207 -5.67 8.17 0.80
N LEU A 208 -6.22 7.63 -0.27
CA LEU A 208 -5.61 7.58 -1.60
C LEU A 208 -6.57 8.17 -2.63
N ARG A 209 -6.07 8.98 -3.56
CA ARG A 209 -6.81 9.47 -4.70
C ARG A 209 -6.49 8.60 -5.91
N GLY A 210 -7.40 7.70 -6.25
CA GLY A 210 -7.34 6.92 -7.48
C GLY A 210 -7.96 7.67 -8.66
N SER A 211 -7.64 7.25 -9.88
CA SER A 211 -8.23 7.80 -11.12
C SER A 211 -9.72 7.51 -11.27
N GLN A 212 -10.27 6.50 -10.57
CA GLN A 212 -11.68 6.12 -10.63
C GLN A 212 -12.46 6.44 -9.35
N ALA A 213 -11.82 6.42 -8.17
CA ALA A 213 -12.49 6.58 -6.88
C ALA A 213 -11.49 6.97 -5.77
N LEU A 214 -12.02 7.39 -4.61
CA LEU A 214 -11.22 7.56 -3.40
C LEU A 214 -10.95 6.20 -2.73
N GLY A 215 -9.72 5.99 -2.26
CA GLY A 215 -9.30 4.81 -1.51
C GLY A 215 -9.09 5.12 -0.04
N PHE A 216 -9.48 4.19 0.82
CA PHE A 216 -9.20 4.21 2.25
C PHE A 216 -8.54 2.90 2.63
N LEU A 217 -7.36 2.96 3.22
CA LEU A 217 -6.60 1.80 3.66
C LEU A 217 -6.52 1.77 5.19
N CYS A 218 -6.95 0.66 5.78
CA CYS A 218 -6.71 0.28 7.16
C CYS A 218 -5.78 -0.93 7.20
N PHE A 219 -4.63 -0.79 7.85
CA PHE A 219 -3.85 -1.91 8.32
C PHE A 219 -3.80 -1.89 9.84
N SER A 220 -4.33 -2.94 10.46
CA SER A 220 -4.55 -3.01 11.90
C SER A 220 -4.07 -4.32 12.49
N PRO A 221 -2.76 -4.46 12.74
CA PRO A 221 -2.19 -5.71 13.27
C PRO A 221 -2.65 -6.03 14.70
N GLY A 222 -3.05 -5.04 15.50
CA GLY A 222 -3.49 -5.22 16.88
C GLY A 222 -5.00 -5.46 17.06
N ALA A 223 -5.80 -5.34 16.00
CA ALA A 223 -7.26 -5.43 16.12
C ALA A 223 -7.75 -6.88 16.24
N THR A 224 -8.63 -7.15 17.23
CA THR A 224 -9.26 -8.46 17.45
C THR A 224 -10.78 -8.31 17.63
N PRO A 225 -11.61 -9.20 17.03
CA PRO A 225 -11.23 -10.22 16.04
C PRO A 225 -10.66 -9.58 14.76
N TYR A 226 -9.73 -10.27 14.10
CA TYR A 226 -9.15 -9.75 12.87
C TYR A 226 -10.19 -9.80 11.73
N LEU A 227 -10.12 -8.82 10.83
CA LEU A 227 -11.00 -8.71 9.68
C LEU A 227 -10.17 -8.51 8.42
N ASN A 228 -10.55 -9.16 7.32
CA ASN A 228 -10.05 -8.84 5.98
C ASN A 228 -11.25 -8.49 5.11
N ALA A 229 -11.44 -7.22 4.79
CA ALA A 229 -12.67 -6.76 4.17
C ALA A 229 -12.47 -5.62 3.19
N LEU A 230 -13.40 -5.52 2.24
CA LEU A 230 -13.56 -4.37 1.37
C LEU A 230 -14.98 -3.81 1.47
N THR A 231 -15.11 -2.48 1.46
CA THR A 231 -16.39 -1.79 1.25
C THR A 231 -16.29 -0.90 0.02
N LEU A 232 -17.11 -1.17 -0.99
CA LEU A 232 -17.19 -0.40 -2.23
C LEU A 232 -18.48 0.41 -2.21
N ARG A 233 -18.38 1.73 -2.18
CA ARG A 233 -19.53 2.65 -2.14
C ARG A 233 -19.77 3.22 -3.53
N GLY A 234 -20.92 2.94 -4.12
CA GLY A 234 -21.34 3.55 -5.38
C GLY A 234 -22.66 4.32 -5.26
N THR A 235 -22.99 5.09 -6.31
CA THR A 235 -24.20 5.96 -6.32
C THR A 235 -25.53 5.20 -6.27
N LYS A 236 -25.56 3.91 -6.59
CA LYS A 236 -26.78 3.07 -6.56
C LYS A 236 -26.76 1.98 -5.48
N ALA A 237 -25.59 1.55 -5.01
CA ALA A 237 -25.48 0.49 -4.02
C ALA A 237 -24.11 0.51 -3.33
N THR A 238 -24.02 -0.14 -2.17
CA THR A 238 -22.75 -0.44 -1.49
C THR A 238 -22.52 -1.96 -1.50
N LEU A 239 -21.29 -2.39 -1.78
CA LEU A 239 -20.86 -3.77 -1.62
C LEU A 239 -20.03 -3.89 -0.34
N HIS A 240 -20.38 -4.85 0.51
CA HIS A 240 -19.57 -5.26 1.66
C HIS A 240 -19.01 -6.64 1.37
N ILE A 241 -17.69 -6.76 1.36
CA ILE A 241 -16.96 -7.96 1.02
C ILE A 241 -16.17 -8.37 2.24
N ASP A 242 -16.36 -9.60 2.70
CA ASP A 242 -15.57 -10.22 3.75
C ASP A 242 -14.77 -11.38 3.14
N LEU A 243 -13.45 -11.24 3.15
CA LEU A 243 -12.51 -12.20 2.58
C LEU A 243 -12.23 -13.37 3.52
N ASN A 244 -12.52 -13.24 4.82
CA ASN A 244 -12.40 -14.36 5.77
C ASN A 244 -13.54 -15.35 5.55
N THR A 245 -14.77 -14.85 5.39
CA THR A 245 -15.96 -15.70 5.19
C THR A 245 -16.29 -15.92 3.71
N MET A 246 -15.57 -15.28 2.79
CA MET A 246 -15.84 -15.31 1.34
C MET A 246 -17.29 -14.90 1.03
N THR A 247 -17.73 -13.80 1.66
CA THR A 247 -19.09 -13.27 1.54
C THR A 247 -19.09 -11.92 0.81
N LEU A 248 -20.11 -11.70 -0.03
CA LEU A 248 -20.38 -10.41 -0.65
C LEU A 248 -21.85 -10.05 -0.43
N LEU A 249 -22.09 -8.94 0.25
CA LEU A 249 -23.42 -8.36 0.46
C LEU A 249 -23.57 -7.10 -0.37
N ARG A 250 -24.69 -6.97 -1.08
CA ARG A 250 -25.04 -5.78 -1.86
C ARG A 250 -26.20 -5.06 -1.20
N GLN A 251 -25.90 -3.93 -0.57
CA GLN A 251 -26.89 -3.05 0.04
C GLN A 251 -27.39 -2.02 -0.98
N ARG A 252 -28.71 -1.94 -1.18
CA ARG A 252 -29.37 -0.97 -2.07
C ARG A 252 -30.28 -0.04 -1.28
N PRO A 253 -30.41 1.25 -1.65
CA PRO A 253 -31.44 2.09 -1.07
C PRO A 253 -32.83 1.53 -1.42
N ARG A 254 -33.73 1.51 -0.45
CA ARG A 254 -35.14 1.11 -0.62
C ARG A 254 -36.01 2.35 -0.46
N ARG A 255 -36.98 2.54 -1.36
CA ARG A 255 -37.99 3.62 -1.27
C ARG A 255 -39.20 3.10 -0.48
N LEU A 256 -39.06 2.96 0.84
CA LEU A 256 -40.14 2.54 1.75
C LEU A 256 -40.23 3.51 2.95
N PRO A 257 -41.38 3.58 3.65
CA PRO A 257 -41.49 4.29 4.93
C PRO A 257 -40.40 3.83 5.93
N SER A 258 -39.95 4.73 6.81
CA SER A 258 -38.70 4.56 7.59
C SER A 258 -38.59 3.27 8.41
N MET A 259 -39.68 2.84 9.06
CA MET A 259 -39.71 1.60 9.87
C MET A 259 -39.68 0.34 8.98
N LEU A 260 -40.41 0.34 7.87
CA LEU A 260 -40.44 -0.78 6.92
C LEU A 260 -39.10 -0.93 6.17
N THR A 261 -38.43 0.20 5.87
CA THR A 261 -37.09 0.18 5.28
C THR A 261 -36.09 -0.56 6.17
N LYS A 262 -36.09 -0.31 7.49
CA LYS A 262 -35.18 -0.98 8.42
C LYS A 262 -35.39 -2.49 8.44
N ALA A 263 -36.64 -2.94 8.55
CA ALA A 263 -36.97 -4.36 8.53
C ALA A 263 -36.60 -5.02 7.19
N ALA A 264 -36.95 -4.38 6.07
CA ALA A 264 -36.66 -4.89 4.74
C ALA A 264 -35.16 -5.00 4.44
N LEU A 265 -34.34 -4.04 4.90
CA LEU A 265 -32.88 -4.09 4.75
C LEU A 265 -32.27 -5.26 5.52
N ASN A 266 -32.71 -5.48 6.77
CA ASN A 266 -32.23 -6.60 7.59
C ASN A 266 -32.61 -7.96 6.96
N ILE A 267 -33.86 -8.10 6.48
CA ILE A 267 -34.32 -9.33 5.84
C ILE A 267 -33.54 -9.59 4.54
N ASP A 268 -33.31 -8.56 3.73
CA ASP A 268 -32.54 -8.66 2.49
C ASP A 268 -31.09 -9.08 2.74
N GLN A 269 -30.43 -8.48 3.74
CA GLN A 269 -29.08 -8.88 4.16
C GLN A 269 -29.05 -10.32 4.68
N ALA A 270 -30.02 -10.72 5.50
CA ALA A 270 -30.14 -12.09 6.01
C ALA A 270 -30.32 -13.11 4.86
N ALA A 271 -31.19 -12.81 3.89
CA ALA A 271 -31.39 -13.67 2.73
C ALA A 271 -30.11 -13.80 1.88
N GLN A 272 -29.37 -12.70 1.69
CA GLN A 272 -28.09 -12.73 0.99
C GLN A 272 -27.04 -13.57 1.74
N LEU A 273 -26.96 -13.45 3.07
CA LEU A 273 -26.09 -14.25 3.93
C LEU A 273 -26.43 -15.74 3.87
N VAL A 274 -27.71 -16.11 3.95
CA VAL A 274 -28.14 -17.50 3.81
C VAL A 274 -27.74 -18.05 2.43
N ALA A 275 -28.01 -17.29 1.37
CA ALA A 275 -27.64 -17.69 0.01
C ALA A 275 -26.12 -17.83 -0.19
N SER A 276 -25.31 -16.93 0.39
CA SER A 276 -23.85 -17.04 0.34
C SER A 276 -23.35 -18.25 1.13
N THR A 277 -23.88 -18.47 2.33
CA THR A 277 -23.50 -19.63 3.17
C THR A 277 -23.80 -20.94 2.48
N VAL A 278 -25.00 -21.09 1.90
CA VAL A 278 -25.37 -22.30 1.14
C VAL A 278 -24.42 -22.50 -0.05
N ARG A 279 -24.15 -21.45 -0.82
CA ARG A 279 -23.26 -21.52 -1.99
C ARG A 279 -21.82 -21.84 -1.61
N THR A 280 -21.29 -21.20 -0.58
CA THR A 280 -19.92 -21.42 -0.07
C THR A 280 -19.78 -22.83 0.47
N SER A 281 -20.71 -23.28 1.31
CA SER A 281 -20.73 -24.64 1.87
C SER A 281 -20.83 -25.70 0.76
N TRP A 282 -21.68 -25.48 -0.24
CA TRP A 282 -21.76 -26.37 -1.41
C TRP A 282 -20.43 -26.44 -2.18
N ARG A 283 -19.76 -25.31 -2.40
CA ARG A 283 -18.45 -25.29 -3.08
C ARG A 283 -17.36 -26.00 -2.28
N VAL A 284 -17.38 -25.88 -0.95
CA VAL A 284 -16.48 -26.63 -0.06
C VAL A 284 -16.77 -28.13 -0.14
N ALA A 285 -18.03 -28.54 0.04
CA ALA A 285 -18.44 -29.94 0.02
C ALA A 285 -18.15 -30.63 -1.33
N THR A 286 -18.33 -29.90 -2.44
CA THR A 286 -18.03 -30.40 -3.80
C THR A 286 -16.56 -30.29 -4.19
N ARG A 287 -15.66 -29.89 -3.27
CA ARG A 287 -14.22 -29.62 -3.52
C ARG A 287 -13.95 -28.62 -4.66
N ARG A 288 -14.97 -27.85 -5.05
CA ARG A 288 -14.87 -26.76 -6.04
C ARG A 288 -14.24 -25.50 -5.43
N MET A 289 -14.16 -25.44 -4.10
CA MET A 289 -13.33 -24.47 -3.37
C MET A 289 -12.02 -25.16 -2.99
N GLY A 290 -10.98 -24.96 -3.80
CA GLY A 290 -9.63 -25.38 -3.45
C GLY A 290 -9.05 -24.53 -2.31
N THR A 291 -8.00 -25.00 -1.66
CA THR A 291 -7.20 -24.19 -0.74
C THR A 291 -6.59 -23.01 -1.51
N TYR A 292 -6.96 -21.77 -1.18
CA TYR A 292 -6.56 -20.54 -1.90
C TYR A 292 -6.94 -20.53 -3.40
N PRO A 293 -8.24 -20.40 -3.74
CA PRO A 293 -8.71 -20.48 -5.12
C PRO A 293 -8.07 -19.46 -6.06
N GLY A 294 -7.69 -18.28 -5.54
CA GLY A 294 -6.99 -17.25 -6.30
C GLY A 294 -5.62 -17.66 -6.83
N ILE A 295 -4.84 -18.45 -6.07
CA ILE A 295 -3.50 -18.93 -6.49
C ILE A 295 -3.64 -19.80 -7.74
N GLY A 296 -4.61 -20.72 -7.74
CA GLY A 296 -4.85 -21.57 -8.91
C GLY A 296 -5.21 -20.77 -10.17
N ALA A 297 -5.93 -19.66 -10.03
CA ALA A 297 -6.25 -18.79 -11.16
C ALA A 297 -5.01 -18.04 -11.68
N VAL A 298 -4.15 -17.55 -10.79
CA VAL A 298 -2.87 -16.92 -11.16
C VAL A 298 -1.96 -17.91 -11.87
N ILE A 299 -1.75 -19.11 -11.33
CA ILE A 299 -0.89 -20.14 -11.93
C ILE A 299 -1.37 -20.50 -13.34
N ARG A 300 -2.67 -20.79 -13.50
CA ARG A 300 -3.23 -21.11 -14.82
C ARG A 300 -3.13 -19.94 -15.80
N GLY A 301 -3.40 -18.72 -15.34
CA GLY A 301 -3.26 -17.50 -16.15
C GLY A 301 -1.82 -17.26 -16.59
N PHE A 302 -0.86 -17.47 -15.70
CA PHE A 302 0.57 -17.34 -15.98
C PHE A 302 1.02 -18.36 -17.04
N HIS A 303 0.72 -19.65 -16.89
CA HIS A 303 1.11 -20.64 -17.89
C HIS A 303 0.39 -20.46 -19.22
N ALA A 304 -0.88 -20.03 -19.23
CA ALA A 304 -1.57 -19.65 -20.45
C ALA A 304 -0.88 -18.47 -21.15
N ALA A 305 -0.38 -17.49 -20.39
CA ALA A 305 0.37 -16.36 -20.94
C ALA A 305 1.73 -16.81 -21.51
N VAL A 306 2.44 -17.73 -20.84
CA VAL A 306 3.68 -18.32 -21.34
C VAL A 306 3.44 -19.10 -22.65
N GLN A 307 2.42 -19.94 -22.70
CA GLN A 307 2.09 -20.74 -23.88
C GLN A 307 1.69 -19.88 -25.09
N ASN A 308 0.94 -18.80 -24.86
CA ASN A 308 0.38 -17.97 -25.93
C ASN A 308 1.14 -16.66 -26.18
N GLN A 309 2.27 -16.44 -25.49
CA GLN A 309 3.01 -15.17 -25.48
C GLN A 309 2.10 -13.97 -25.13
N GLY A 310 1.19 -14.19 -24.18
CA GLY A 310 0.17 -13.22 -23.76
C GLY A 310 0.58 -12.37 -22.56
N GLN A 311 -0.37 -11.55 -22.09
CA GLN A 311 -0.17 -10.77 -20.87
C GLN A 311 -0.28 -11.64 -19.62
N PRO A 312 0.58 -11.45 -18.61
CA PRO A 312 0.45 -12.14 -17.34
C PRO A 312 -0.83 -11.72 -16.60
N PRO A 313 -1.34 -12.58 -15.69
CA PRO A 313 -2.50 -12.24 -14.85
C PRO A 313 -2.25 -11.00 -13.98
N VAL A 314 -1.02 -10.81 -13.54
CA VAL A 314 -0.54 -9.64 -12.81
C VAL A 314 0.82 -9.27 -13.38
N SER A 315 0.98 -8.04 -13.86
CA SER A 315 2.23 -7.59 -14.49
C SER A 315 3.30 -7.25 -13.47
N ALA A 316 4.58 -7.33 -13.88
CA ALA A 316 5.70 -6.82 -13.09
C ALA A 316 5.55 -5.32 -12.75
N ALA A 317 4.99 -4.52 -13.66
CA ALA A 317 4.73 -3.10 -13.43
C ALA A 317 3.69 -2.89 -12.31
N ASP A 318 2.62 -3.69 -12.29
CA ASP A 318 1.65 -3.64 -11.21
C ASP A 318 2.25 -4.06 -9.87
N GLY A 319 3.07 -5.11 -9.89
CA GLY A 319 3.85 -5.57 -8.75
C GLY A 319 4.75 -4.48 -8.17
N ARG A 320 5.54 -3.82 -9.03
CA ARG A 320 6.44 -2.72 -8.64
C ARG A 320 5.69 -1.59 -7.96
N VAL A 321 4.58 -1.12 -8.52
CA VAL A 321 3.81 -0.02 -7.92
C VAL A 321 3.24 -0.41 -6.55
N VAL A 322 2.88 -1.69 -6.34
CA VAL A 322 2.46 -2.16 -5.00
C VAL A 322 3.62 -2.12 -4.01
N VAL A 323 4.82 -2.57 -4.41
CA VAL A 323 6.02 -2.51 -3.55
C VAL A 323 6.42 -1.06 -3.24
N GLU A 324 6.34 -0.16 -4.22
CA GLU A 324 6.58 1.28 -4.03
C GLU A 324 5.65 1.87 -2.99
N LEU A 325 4.35 1.63 -3.10
CA LEU A 325 3.37 2.09 -2.11
C LEU A 325 3.63 1.47 -0.74
N LEU A 326 3.98 0.18 -0.70
CA LEU A 326 4.28 -0.54 0.54
C LEU A 326 5.45 0.12 1.29
N GLU A 327 6.55 0.40 0.59
CA GLU A 327 7.76 1.04 1.15
C GLU A 327 7.49 2.49 1.54
N GLN A 328 6.86 3.28 0.66
CA GLN A 328 6.54 4.69 0.92
C GLN A 328 5.61 4.88 2.12
N LEU A 329 4.52 4.10 2.19
CA LEU A 329 3.56 4.18 3.29
C LEU A 329 4.21 3.81 4.62
N TRP A 330 5.07 2.79 4.65
CA TRP A 330 5.80 2.41 5.86
C TRP A 330 6.74 3.51 6.31
N THR A 331 7.61 3.98 5.40
CA THR A 331 8.62 5.01 5.67
C THR A 331 7.96 6.28 6.21
N ARG A 332 6.84 6.67 5.62
CA ARG A 332 6.05 7.84 6.01
C ARG A 332 5.50 7.74 7.42
N THR A 333 5.06 6.56 7.83
CA THR A 333 4.26 6.37 9.05
C THR A 333 5.07 5.93 10.25
N HIS A 334 6.22 5.27 10.05
CA HIS A 334 7.01 4.65 11.12
C HIS A 334 8.47 5.14 11.18
N ASP A 335 9.08 5.52 10.05
CA ASP A 335 10.51 5.88 10.01
C ASP A 335 10.74 7.40 10.13
N GLY A 336 9.73 8.15 10.58
CA GLY A 336 9.90 9.51 11.09
C GLY A 336 10.14 10.62 10.05
N ARG A 337 10.09 10.34 8.74
CA ARG A 337 10.01 11.43 7.75
C ARG A 337 8.55 11.83 7.55
N ALA A 338 8.14 12.75 8.40
CA ALA A 338 6.99 13.59 8.15
C ALA A 338 7.19 14.51 6.91
N THR A 339 7.83 14.08 5.81
CA THR A 339 7.70 14.74 4.49
C THR A 339 6.28 14.55 3.97
N VAL A 340 5.40 15.46 4.35
CA VAL A 340 4.25 15.78 3.51
C VAL A 340 4.89 16.18 2.18
N THR A 341 4.90 15.29 1.19
CA THR A 341 5.08 15.68 -0.20
C THR A 341 3.82 16.47 -0.55
N ARG A 342 3.77 17.72 -0.10
CA ARG A 342 3.02 18.75 -0.80
C ARG A 342 3.77 18.96 -2.10
N PRO A 343 3.11 18.99 -3.27
CA PRO A 343 3.75 19.56 -4.44
C PRO A 343 4.23 20.95 -4.02
N ARG A 344 5.53 21.23 -4.20
CA ARG A 344 6.05 22.58 -4.09
C ARG A 344 5.22 23.43 -5.06
N PRO A 345 4.39 24.38 -4.61
CA PRO A 345 3.88 25.37 -5.53
C PRO A 345 5.12 26.07 -6.06
N THR A 346 5.34 26.01 -7.37
CA THR A 346 6.26 26.94 -8.01
C THR A 346 5.63 28.32 -7.83
N ALA A 347 5.95 28.98 -6.71
CA ALA A 347 5.73 30.40 -6.59
C ALA A 347 6.53 31.07 -7.71
N PRO A 348 5.95 32.04 -8.43
CA PRO A 348 6.70 32.78 -9.42
C PRO A 348 7.81 33.53 -8.67
N ARG A 349 9.07 33.38 -9.10
CA ARG A 349 10.06 34.41 -8.81
C ARG A 349 9.82 35.53 -9.81
N PRO A 350 9.40 36.73 -9.37
CA PRO A 350 10.16 37.90 -9.83
C PRO A 350 10.20 39.12 -8.88
N SER A 351 11.28 39.89 -9.09
CA SER A 351 11.58 41.31 -8.80
C SER A 351 11.73 41.84 -7.36
N SER A 352 12.95 42.34 -7.12
CA SER A 352 13.57 43.12 -6.05
C SER A 352 12.77 44.29 -5.44
N ASN A 353 12.64 44.31 -4.09
CA ASN A 353 13.09 45.38 -3.16
C ASN A 353 12.46 45.34 -1.74
N GLY A 354 11.62 44.35 -1.40
CA GLY A 354 11.07 44.20 -0.04
C GLY A 354 11.98 43.38 0.90
N SER A 355 12.05 43.74 2.18
CA SER A 355 12.72 42.93 3.21
C SER A 355 11.90 41.69 3.57
N THR A 356 12.55 40.57 3.90
CA THR A 356 11.88 39.35 4.34
C THR A 356 11.61 39.38 5.83
N VAL A 357 10.34 39.26 6.24
CA VAL A 357 9.91 39.36 7.64
C VAL A 357 9.29 38.04 8.09
N LEU A 358 9.87 37.43 9.13
CA LEU A 358 9.32 36.24 9.79
C LEU A 358 8.32 36.65 10.88
N VAL A 359 7.13 36.05 10.89
CA VAL A 359 6.13 36.26 11.95
C VAL A 359 5.97 34.97 12.74
N THR A 360 6.24 34.99 14.05
CA THR A 360 5.95 33.87 14.94
C THR A 360 4.51 33.94 15.46
N GLY A 361 3.90 32.80 15.77
CA GLY A 361 2.49 32.80 16.21
C GLY A 361 1.54 33.27 15.10
N ALA A 362 1.95 33.11 13.84
CA ALA A 362 1.29 33.64 12.65
C ALA A 362 -0.16 33.16 12.47
N SER A 363 -0.51 31.99 13.00
CA SER A 363 -1.87 31.44 12.97
C SER A 363 -2.78 31.92 14.13
N GLY A 364 -2.24 32.72 15.05
CA GLY A 364 -3.02 33.33 16.13
C GLY A 364 -3.70 34.63 15.71
N PHE A 365 -4.61 35.13 16.55
CA PHE A 365 -5.38 36.36 16.30
C PHE A 365 -4.48 37.54 15.92
N LEU A 366 -3.49 37.87 16.74
CA LEU A 366 -2.55 38.96 16.45
C LEU A 366 -1.68 38.66 15.22
N GLY A 367 -1.22 37.41 15.09
CA GLY A 367 -0.36 36.97 13.99
C GLY A 367 -0.98 37.22 12.62
N GLN A 368 -2.25 36.86 12.42
CA GLN A 368 -2.94 37.06 11.14
C GLN A 368 -3.08 38.54 10.75
N HIS A 369 -3.33 39.43 11.72
CA HIS A 369 -3.39 40.87 11.46
C HIS A 369 -2.01 41.45 11.13
N VAL A 370 -0.96 40.92 11.76
CA VAL A 370 0.43 41.29 11.44
C VAL A 370 0.82 40.82 10.04
N LEU A 371 0.44 39.60 9.63
CA LEU A 371 0.64 39.10 8.27
C LEU A 371 -0.01 40.05 7.24
N ALA A 372 -1.28 40.42 7.46
CA ALA A 372 -1.99 41.36 6.58
C ALA A 372 -1.26 42.71 6.46
N ALA A 373 -0.89 43.31 7.60
CA ALA A 373 -0.25 44.63 7.62
C ALA A 373 1.15 44.63 6.99
N LEU A 374 1.94 43.58 7.16
CA LEU A 374 3.26 43.44 6.53
C LEU A 374 3.12 43.24 5.01
N ARG A 375 2.14 42.46 4.58
CA ARG A 375 1.81 42.26 3.17
C ARG A 375 1.38 43.56 2.49
N GLU A 376 0.47 44.32 3.10
CA GLU A 376 0.01 45.62 2.59
C GLU A 376 1.15 46.63 2.42
N ARG A 377 2.20 46.52 3.25
CA ARG A 377 3.41 47.35 3.19
C ARG A 377 4.45 46.84 2.19
N GLY A 378 4.16 45.76 1.46
CA GLY A 378 5.04 45.22 0.41
C GLY A 378 6.21 44.39 0.93
N HIS A 379 6.18 43.91 2.17
CA HIS A 379 7.21 43.00 2.67
C HIS A 379 6.97 41.57 2.17
N HIS A 380 8.06 40.81 2.02
CA HIS A 380 7.96 39.36 1.88
C HIS A 380 7.69 38.76 3.26
N VAL A 381 6.58 38.06 3.40
CA VAL A 381 6.15 37.56 4.71
C VAL A 381 6.36 36.06 4.79
N ARG A 382 7.08 35.63 5.82
CA ARG A 382 7.24 34.23 6.19
C ARG A 382 6.48 33.97 7.50
N ALA A 383 5.56 33.02 7.48
CA ALA A 383 4.74 32.68 8.63
C ALA A 383 5.30 31.42 9.32
N MET A 384 5.76 31.58 10.56
CA MET A 384 6.19 30.45 11.38
C MET A 384 5.00 29.86 12.14
N VAL A 385 4.69 28.60 11.84
CA VAL A 385 3.57 27.87 12.45
C VAL A 385 4.04 26.54 13.05
N ARG A 386 3.38 26.06 14.12
CA ARG A 386 3.70 24.73 14.70
C ARG A 386 3.14 23.57 13.88
N PHE A 387 2.06 23.83 13.13
CA PHE A 387 1.40 22.89 12.23
C PHE A 387 0.81 23.69 11.06
N PRO A 388 0.77 23.15 9.83
CA PRO A 388 0.17 23.83 8.69
C PRO A 388 -1.30 24.17 8.99
N ARG A 389 -1.62 25.45 9.06
CA ARG A 389 -2.94 25.93 9.51
C ARG A 389 -3.40 27.23 8.87
N LEU A 390 -2.60 27.85 8.01
CA LEU A 390 -3.07 29.04 7.29
C LEU A 390 -4.17 28.66 6.29
N SER A 391 -5.21 29.50 6.22
CA SER A 391 -6.31 29.36 5.26
C SER A 391 -5.83 29.64 3.83
N GLU A 392 -6.64 29.27 2.84
CA GLU A 392 -6.37 29.52 1.41
C GLU A 392 -6.15 31.00 1.07
N GLU A 393 -6.55 31.93 1.94
CA GLU A 393 -6.33 33.38 1.82
C GLU A 393 -4.84 33.79 1.90
N TRP A 394 -3.97 32.91 2.41
CA TRP A 394 -2.56 33.18 2.66
C TRP A 394 -1.62 32.38 1.75
N GLN A 395 -2.09 31.96 0.57
CA GLN A 395 -1.28 31.17 -0.39
C GLN A 395 -0.04 31.91 -0.92
N ASP A 396 -0.04 33.24 -0.81
CA ASP A 396 1.04 34.15 -1.18
C ASP A 396 2.09 34.33 -0.07
N VAL A 397 1.83 33.82 1.14
CA VAL A 397 2.73 33.88 2.30
C VAL A 397 3.55 32.59 2.40
N GLU A 398 4.85 32.72 2.66
CA GLU A 398 5.73 31.56 2.85
C GLU A 398 5.46 30.91 4.21
N GLU A 399 4.74 29.80 4.25
CA GLU A 399 4.48 29.05 5.48
C GLU A 399 5.66 28.12 5.83
N VAL A 400 6.26 28.30 7.01
CA VAL A 400 7.33 27.44 7.53
C VAL A 400 6.90 26.80 8.85
N VAL A 401 7.09 25.49 8.95
CA VAL A 401 6.77 24.73 10.16
C VAL A 401 7.97 24.72 11.09
N ALA A 402 7.86 25.38 12.24
CA ALA A 402 8.89 25.44 13.26
C ALA A 402 8.29 25.63 14.66
N ALA A 403 9.04 25.19 15.67
CA ALA A 403 8.65 25.28 17.07
C ALA A 403 9.74 25.99 17.87
N LEU A 404 9.34 26.91 18.77
CA LEU A 404 10.27 27.66 19.62
C LEU A 404 11.08 26.78 20.60
N GLY A 405 10.71 25.50 20.76
CA GLY A 405 11.47 24.54 21.56
C GLY A 405 12.42 23.67 20.74
N ASP A 406 12.58 23.93 19.43
CA ASP A 406 13.42 23.17 18.52
C ASP A 406 14.33 24.12 17.72
N ASP A 407 15.58 24.25 18.20
CA ASP A 407 16.57 25.20 17.69
C ASP A 407 16.92 24.98 16.22
N ALA A 408 16.91 23.73 15.75
CA ALA A 408 17.20 23.40 14.36
C ALA A 408 16.09 23.92 13.43
N SER A 409 14.83 23.77 13.86
CA SER A 409 13.67 24.29 13.11
C SER A 409 13.65 25.82 13.06
N ILE A 410 14.05 26.48 14.16
CA ILE A 410 14.14 27.95 14.24
C ILE A 410 15.23 28.46 13.30
N ALA A 411 16.41 27.84 13.31
CA ALA A 411 17.51 28.22 12.42
C ALA A 411 17.11 28.13 10.94
N GLN A 412 16.42 27.06 10.56
CA GLN A 412 15.89 26.91 9.20
C GLN A 412 14.85 27.98 8.86
N ALA A 413 13.96 28.32 9.79
CA ALA A 413 12.93 29.35 9.56
C ALA A 413 13.52 30.76 9.37
N LEU A 414 14.71 31.02 9.93
CA LEU A 414 15.39 32.32 9.89
C LEU A 414 16.31 32.50 8.67
N GLU A 415 16.48 31.49 7.82
CA GLU A 415 17.36 31.57 6.65
C GLU A 415 16.91 32.68 5.68
N GLY A 416 17.74 33.71 5.50
CA GLY A 416 17.44 34.85 4.62
C GLY A 416 16.38 35.82 5.17
N VAL A 417 16.09 35.79 6.47
CA VAL A 417 15.16 36.71 7.13
C VAL A 417 15.87 38.00 7.55
N ASP A 418 15.29 39.16 7.22
CA ASP A 418 15.83 40.48 7.60
C ASP A 418 15.29 40.96 8.94
N ALA A 419 14.05 40.61 9.29
CA ALA A 419 13.41 41.02 10.54
C ALA A 419 12.44 39.97 11.09
N VAL A 420 12.25 39.95 12.42
CA VAL A 420 11.31 39.02 13.09
C VAL A 420 10.25 39.81 13.87
N VAL A 421 8.98 39.48 13.64
CA VAL A 421 7.87 39.92 14.49
C VAL A 421 7.42 38.74 15.36
N HIS A 422 7.76 38.80 16.65
CA HIS A 422 7.48 37.73 17.59
C HIS A 422 6.10 37.90 18.24
N CYS A 423 5.09 37.19 17.76
CA CYS A 423 3.75 37.17 18.36
C CYS A 423 3.42 35.85 19.08
N ALA A 424 4.33 34.88 19.07
CA ALA A 424 4.13 33.61 19.74
C ALA A 424 4.22 33.78 21.27
N ALA A 425 3.10 33.55 21.93
CA ALA A 425 3.03 33.48 23.39
C ALA A 425 1.95 32.49 23.83
N ARG A 426 2.19 31.80 24.93
CA ARG A 426 1.17 31.10 25.71
C ARG A 426 0.48 32.11 26.63
N VAL A 427 -0.77 32.42 26.33
CA VAL A 427 -1.61 33.45 27.00
C VAL A 427 -2.85 32.85 27.69
N ALA A 428 -2.70 31.67 28.31
CA ALA A 428 -3.78 31.03 29.05
C ALA A 428 -3.89 31.55 30.50
N ARG A 429 -5.10 31.60 31.06
CA ARG A 429 -5.35 32.00 32.47
C ARG A 429 -4.99 30.93 33.50
N SER A 430 -4.70 29.71 33.05
CA SER A 430 -4.36 28.55 33.89
C SER A 430 -3.40 27.61 33.14
N GLY A 431 -2.53 26.92 33.87
CA GLY A 431 -1.62 25.91 33.31
C GLY A 431 -0.36 25.73 34.16
N ASN A 432 0.49 24.78 33.77
CA ASN A 432 1.74 24.51 34.48
C ASN A 432 2.76 25.65 34.25
N ARG A 433 3.31 26.21 35.34
CA ARG A 433 4.32 27.26 35.30
C ARG A 433 5.53 26.91 34.44
N ALA A 434 5.96 25.65 34.43
CA ALA A 434 7.08 25.19 33.60
C ALA A 434 6.79 25.34 32.11
N ASP A 435 5.55 25.12 31.67
CA ASP A 435 5.15 25.28 30.27
C ASP A 435 5.12 26.75 29.85
N PHE A 436 4.67 27.65 30.72
CA PHE A 436 4.73 29.09 30.47
C PHE A 436 6.17 29.58 30.37
N PHE A 437 7.05 29.09 31.25
CA PHE A 437 8.46 29.48 31.22
C PHE A 437 9.15 28.95 29.95
N ARG A 438 8.94 27.68 29.61
CA ARG A 438 9.49 27.08 28.39
C ARG A 438 9.02 27.83 27.15
N ASP A 439 7.72 28.08 27.01
CA ASP A 439 7.17 28.61 25.75
C ASP A 439 7.40 30.12 25.60
N ASN A 440 7.34 30.90 26.70
CA ASN A 440 7.42 32.37 26.64
C ASN A 440 8.82 32.92 26.96
N VAL A 441 9.61 32.24 27.79
CA VAL A 441 10.94 32.71 28.21
C VAL A 441 12.02 31.96 27.45
N SER A 442 12.13 30.65 27.65
CA SER A 442 13.17 29.84 26.98
C SER A 442 13.02 29.88 25.46
N GLY A 443 11.80 29.68 24.94
CA GLY A 443 11.54 29.73 23.51
C GLY A 443 11.84 31.09 22.87
N THR A 444 11.53 32.19 23.56
CA THR A 444 11.93 33.54 23.10
C THR A 444 13.44 33.71 23.13
N SER A 445 14.12 33.21 24.17
CA SER A 445 15.59 33.25 24.25
C SER A 445 16.26 32.49 23.11
N HIS A 446 15.73 31.32 22.74
CA HIS A 446 16.25 30.51 21.65
C HIS A 446 16.05 31.20 20.30
N LEU A 447 14.87 31.80 20.08
CA LEU A 447 14.60 32.60 18.89
C LEU A 447 15.57 33.77 18.75
N LEU A 448 15.81 34.52 19.83
CA LEU A 448 16.74 35.65 19.80
C LEU A 448 18.17 35.21 19.52
N ALA A 449 18.63 34.11 20.14
CA ALA A 449 19.96 33.56 19.89
C ALA A 449 20.12 33.10 18.43
N ALA A 450 19.12 32.39 17.90
CA ALA A 450 19.12 31.94 16.51
C ALA A 450 19.03 33.11 15.52
N ALA A 451 18.23 34.15 15.81
CA ALA A 451 18.12 35.35 14.99
C ALA A 451 19.46 36.11 14.93
N ALA A 452 20.15 36.22 16.06
CA ALA A 452 21.49 36.80 16.10
C ALA A 452 22.50 35.96 15.29
N ALA A 453 22.47 34.63 15.42
CA ALA A 453 23.34 33.73 14.67
C ALA A 453 23.07 33.77 13.15
N ALA A 454 21.82 33.97 12.74
CA ALA A 454 21.41 34.07 11.34
C ALA A 454 21.62 35.48 10.74
N GLY A 455 22.08 36.46 11.51
CA GLY A 455 22.33 37.82 11.03
C GLY A 455 21.06 38.64 10.77
N VAL A 456 19.94 38.31 11.44
CA VAL A 456 18.70 39.08 11.37
C VAL A 456 18.93 40.49 11.93
N LYS A 457 18.47 41.52 11.22
CA LYS A 457 18.80 42.92 11.53
C LYS A 457 17.85 43.57 12.54
N ARG A 458 16.61 43.09 12.65
CA ARG A 458 15.57 43.74 13.48
C ARG A 458 14.60 42.77 14.13
#